data_AF-A0A4U8SIN3-F1
#
_entry.id   AF-A0A4U8SIN3-F1
#
_cell.length_a   1.000
_cell.length_b   1.000
_cell.length_c   1.000
_cell.angle_alpha   90.00
_cell.angle_beta   90.00
_cell.angle_gamma   90.00
#
_symmetry.space_group_name_H-M   'P 1'
#
loop_
_entity.id
_entity.type
_entity.pdbx_description
1 polymer ?
#
loop_
_entity_poly.entity_id
_entity_poly.type
_entity_poly.pdbx_seq_one_letter_code
_entity_poly.pdbx_strand_id
1 'polypeptide(L)'
;MGQWVSSREFAKAHSVKIDTLYKTIQRNLKCDKKICKIIGKFCPILYANGHIGGNAGKVLRIWSEPFKTQGEAQAFISSSESIH
;
A
#
# COMPACT_ATOMS: atom_id res chain seq x y z
N MET A 1 -4.86 -13.97 7.72
CA MET A 1 -5.59 -13.20 6.70
C MET A 1 -5.06 -11.79 6.79
N GLY A 2 -4.47 -11.28 5.72
CA GLY A 2 -3.91 -9.94 5.71
C GLY A 2 -4.95 -8.87 6.04
N GLN A 3 -4.47 -7.73 6.49
CA GLN A 3 -5.29 -6.56 6.78
C GLN A 3 -4.63 -5.30 6.24
N TRP A 4 -5.46 -4.29 5.97
CA TRP A 4 -4.97 -2.97 5.59
C TRP A 4 -4.44 -2.24 6.81
N VAL A 5 -3.12 -2.05 6.87
CA VAL A 5 -2.44 -1.35 7.96
C VAL A 5 -1.90 0.01 7.50
N SER A 6 -1.62 0.90 8.45
CA SER A 6 -0.93 2.15 8.14
C SER A 6 0.53 1.90 7.74
N SER A 7 1.14 2.88 7.05
CA SER A 7 2.57 2.85 6.72
C SER A 7 3.47 2.71 7.96
N ARG A 8 3.07 3.27 9.11
CA ARG A 8 3.78 3.16 10.38
C ARG A 8 3.76 1.73 10.94
N GLU A 9 2.59 1.11 10.94
CA GLU A 9 2.43 -0.26 11.42
C GLU A 9 3.16 -1.25 10.51
N PHE A 10 3.07 -1.07 9.19
CA PHE A 10 3.80 -1.87 8.23
C PHE A 10 5.33 -1.75 8.44
N ALA A 11 5.83 -0.53 8.60
CA ALA A 11 7.25 -0.26 8.86
C ALA A 11 7.73 -0.98 10.13
N LYS A 12 6.96 -0.93 11.21
CA LYS A 12 7.26 -1.63 12.46
C LYS A 12 7.25 -3.16 12.28
N ALA A 13 6.21 -3.70 11.65
CA ALA A 13 6.05 -5.14 11.46
C ALA A 13 7.15 -5.76 10.58
N HIS A 14 7.59 -5.04 9.54
CA HIS A 14 8.61 -5.51 8.60
C HIS A 14 10.02 -4.97 8.89
N SER A 15 10.22 -4.28 10.02
CA SER A 15 11.48 -3.63 10.40
C SER A 15 12.09 -2.75 9.30
N VAL A 16 11.23 -2.00 8.58
CA VAL A 16 11.62 -1.09 7.50
C VAL A 16 11.64 0.35 8.02
N LYS A 17 12.66 1.12 7.61
CA LYS A 17 12.68 2.56 7.86
C LYS A 17 11.50 3.24 7.16
N ILE A 18 10.69 3.96 7.93
CA ILE A 18 9.48 4.61 7.43
C ILE A 18 9.78 5.60 6.29
N ASP A 19 10.88 6.35 6.36
CA ASP A 19 11.30 7.27 5.29
C ASP A 19 11.58 6.55 3.97
N THR A 20 12.23 5.39 4.04
CA THR A 20 12.52 4.56 2.85
C THR A 20 11.22 4.02 2.25
N LEU A 21 10.29 3.59 3.10
CA LEU A 21 8.95 3.16 2.70
C LEU A 21 8.21 4.30 1.98
N TYR A 22 8.16 5.49 2.56
CA TYR A 22 7.50 6.66 1.96
C TYR A 22 8.12 7.04 0.61
N LYS A 23 9.47 7.12 0.52
CA LYS A 23 10.15 7.44 -0.75
C LYS A 23 9.83 6.42 -1.84
N THR A 24 9.78 5.14 -1.48
CA THR A 24 9.48 4.05 -2.43
C THR A 24 8.04 4.14 -2.93
N ILE A 25 7.10 4.39 -2.01
CA ILE A 25 5.68 4.52 -2.32
C ILE A 25 5.42 5.77 -3.17
N GLN A 26 5.97 6.92 -2.79
CA GLN A 26 5.85 8.16 -3.57
C GLN A 26 6.38 8.02 -5.01
N ARG A 27 7.50 7.31 -5.21
CA ARG A 27 8.02 7.04 -6.55
C ARG A 27 7.07 6.18 -7.40
N ASN A 28 6.47 5.15 -6.80
CA ASN A 28 5.51 4.29 -7.51
C ASN A 28 4.20 5.03 -7.82
N LEU A 29 3.77 5.92 -6.91
CA LEU A 29 2.57 6.74 -7.10
C LEU A 29 2.69 7.75 -8.22
N LYS A 30 3.89 8.32 -8.43
CA LYS A 30 4.15 9.16 -9.61
C LYS A 30 3.99 8.41 -10.93
N CYS A 31 3.95 7.08 -10.90
CA CYS A 31 3.72 6.23 -12.06
C CYS A 31 2.32 5.58 -12.04
N ASP A 32 1.40 6.09 -11.21
CA ASP A 32 0.04 5.57 -11.03
C ASP A 32 -0.03 4.08 -10.65
N LYS A 33 1.03 3.56 -10.01
CA LYS A 33 1.10 2.16 -9.59
C LYS A 33 0.46 1.97 -8.22
N LYS A 34 -0.59 1.15 -8.16
CA LYS A 34 -1.25 0.68 -6.92
C LYS A 34 -0.50 -0.45 -6.21
N ILE A 35 0.61 -0.94 -6.78
CA ILE A 35 1.44 -2.01 -6.21
C ILE A 35 2.87 -1.50 -6.08
N CYS A 36 3.44 -1.57 -4.88
CA CYS A 36 4.81 -1.20 -4.60
C CYS A 36 5.67 -2.44 -4.36
N LYS A 37 6.92 -2.41 -4.84
CA LYS A 37 7.92 -3.42 -4.47
C LYS A 37 8.67 -2.95 -3.22
N ILE A 38 8.48 -3.64 -2.09
CA ILE A 38 9.12 -3.34 -0.79
C ILE A 38 9.84 -4.59 -0.31
N ILE A 39 11.16 -4.48 -0.07
CA ILE A 39 12.03 -5.61 0.31
C ILE A 39 11.84 -6.83 -0.61
N GLY A 40 11.82 -6.61 -1.92
CA GLY A 40 11.67 -7.70 -2.90
C GLY A 40 10.26 -8.29 -3.03
N LYS A 41 9.29 -7.89 -2.20
CA LYS A 41 7.90 -8.38 -2.24
C LYS A 41 6.94 -7.34 -2.79
N PHE A 42 5.80 -7.78 -3.31
CA PHE A 42 4.77 -6.93 -3.91
C PHE A 42 3.70 -6.58 -2.89
N CYS A 43 3.59 -5.30 -2.57
CA CYS A 43 2.67 -4.77 -1.57
C CYS A 43 1.61 -3.91 -2.26
N PRO A 44 0.35 -4.34 -2.27
CA PRO A 44 -0.76 -3.47 -2.60
C PRO A 44 -0.80 -2.26 -1.69
N ILE A 45 -1.02 -1.11 -2.29
CA ILE A 45 -1.24 0.15 -1.59
C ILE A 45 -2.61 0.71 -1.98
N LEU A 46 -3.28 1.28 -0.99
CA LEU A 46 -4.59 1.89 -1.15
C LEU A 46 -4.57 3.25 -0.46
N TYR A 47 -5.10 4.26 -1.14
CA TYR A 47 -5.46 5.51 -0.48
C TYR A 47 -6.93 5.46 -0.14
N ALA A 48 -7.23 5.34 1.15
CA ALA A 48 -8.58 5.54 1.64
C ALA A 48 -8.82 7.05 1.80
N ASN A 49 -9.92 7.55 1.25
CA ASN A 49 -10.41 8.89 1.58
C ASN A 49 -10.81 8.89 3.06
N GLY A 50 -9.99 9.48 3.91
CA GLY A 50 -10.31 9.79 5.29
C GLY A 50 -11.22 11.02 5.34
N HIS A 51 -12.28 10.92 6.16
CA HIS A 51 -13.20 12.00 6.51
C HIS A 51 -12.55 13.03 7.47
N ILE A 52 -11.38 13.57 7.12
CA ILE A 52 -10.80 14.71 7.86
C ILE A 52 -10.53 15.81 6.84
N GLY A 53 -11.26 16.92 6.97
CA GLY A 53 -11.41 17.97 5.97
C GLY A 53 -10.10 18.58 5.46
N GLY A 54 -10.15 19.05 4.20
CA GLY A 54 -9.04 19.68 3.49
C GLY A 54 -8.15 18.70 2.74
N ASN A 55 -7.18 19.22 1.98
CA ASN A 55 -6.22 18.51 1.11
C ASN A 55 -5.34 17.44 1.84
N ALA A 56 -5.63 17.15 3.12
CA ALA A 56 -4.92 16.24 4.03
C ALA A 56 -5.68 14.91 4.31
N GLY A 57 -6.80 14.64 3.63
CA GLY A 57 -7.70 13.52 3.96
C GLY A 57 -7.27 12.13 3.48
N LYS A 58 -6.26 11.96 2.63
CA LYS A 58 -5.93 10.63 2.08
C LYS A 58 -4.98 9.84 2.99
N VAL A 59 -5.50 8.78 3.62
CA VAL A 59 -4.69 7.87 4.46
C VAL A 59 -4.12 6.75 3.60
N LEU A 60 -2.80 6.68 3.52
CA LEU A 60 -2.08 5.58 2.87
C LEU A 60 -2.22 4.31 3.73
N ARG A 61 -2.83 3.29 3.14
CA ARG A 61 -2.91 1.93 3.69
C ARG A 61 -2.08 0.98 2.84
N ILE A 62 -1.40 0.06 3.50
CA ILE A 62 -0.55 -0.96 2.90
C ILE A 62 -1.08 -2.31 3.36
N TRP A 63 -1.15 -3.27 2.44
CA TRP A 63 -1.54 -4.62 2.80
C TRP A 63 -0.46 -5.30 3.64
N SER A 64 -0.82 -5.83 4.81
CA SER A 64 0.15 -6.37 5.78
C SER A 64 0.89 -7.62 5.29
N GLU A 65 0.25 -8.41 4.42
CA GLU A 65 0.77 -9.67 3.87
C GLU A 65 1.22 -9.49 2.41
N PRO A 66 2.49 -9.12 2.17
CA PRO A 66 2.95 -8.85 0.81
C PRO A 66 3.04 -10.13 -0.04
N PHE A 67 2.70 -9.99 -1.32
CA PHE A 67 2.65 -11.08 -2.29
C PHE A 67 4.03 -11.40 -2.88
N LYS A 68 4.20 -12.63 -3.35
CA LYS A 68 5.45 -13.09 -4.00
C LYS A 68 5.53 -12.60 -5.44
N THR A 69 4.41 -12.45 -6.12
CA THR A 69 4.36 -12.02 -7.51
C THR A 69 3.48 -10.78 -7.71
N GLN A 70 3.75 -10.04 -8.79
CA GLN A 70 2.92 -8.90 -9.18
C GLN A 70 1.52 -9.33 -9.62
N GLY A 71 1.41 -10.47 -10.31
CA GLY A 71 0.12 -11.00 -10.80
C GLY A 71 -0.85 -11.31 -9.67
N GLU A 72 -0.38 -11.95 -8.60
CA GLU A 72 -1.20 -12.22 -7.40
C GLU A 72 -1.67 -10.92 -6.73
N ALA A 73 -0.77 -9.95 -6.57
CA ALA A 73 -1.12 -8.65 -6.00
C ALA A 73 -2.14 -7.88 -6.86
N GLN A 74 -2.03 -7.98 -8.18
CA GLN A 74 -2.96 -7.32 -9.11
C GLN A 74 -4.33 -8.00 -9.13
N ALA A 75 -4.38 -9.33 -9.11
CA ALA A 75 -5.61 -10.09 -8.98
C ALA A 75 -6.34 -9.74 -7.67
N PHE A 76 -5.61 -9.61 -6.56
CA PHE A 76 -6.16 -9.17 -5.28
C PHE A 76 -6.80 -7.77 -5.36
N ILE A 77 -6.08 -6.78 -5.91
CA ILE A 77 -6.62 -5.42 -6.07
C ILE A 77 -7.85 -5.43 -6.98
N SER A 78 -7.79 -6.10 -8.13
CA SER A 78 -8.91 -6.17 -9.07
C SER A 78 -10.15 -6.82 -8.47
N SER A 79 -9.97 -7.86 -7.65
CA SER A 79 -11.05 -8.50 -6.91
C SER A 79 -11.63 -7.60 -5.81
N SER A 80 -10.81 -6.72 -5.22
CA SER A 80 -11.25 -5.77 -4.19
C SER A 80 -11.97 -4.54 -4.77
N GLU A 81 -11.69 -4.16 -6.03
CA GLU A 81 -12.30 -3.01 -6.71
C GLU A 81 -13.60 -3.35 -7.46
N SER A 82 -13.89 -4.63 -7.73
CA SER A 82 -15.14 -5.07 -8.39
C SER A 82 -16.38 -5.06 -7.48
N ILE A 83 -16.28 -4.52 -6.27
CA ILE A 83 -17.42 -4.25 -5.39
C ILE A 83 -17.73 -2.74 -5.45
N HIS A 84 -18.15 -2.26 -6.62
CA HIS A 84 -18.81 -0.97 -6.79
C HIS A 84 -19.84 -1.06 -7.91
#